data_AF-A0A397ALX7-F1
#
_entry.id   AF-A0A397ALX7-F1
#
_cell.length_a   1.000
_cell.length_b   1.000
_cell.length_c   1.000
_cell.angle_alpha   90.00
_cell.angle_beta   90.00
_cell.angle_gamma   90.00
#
_symmetry.space_group_name_H-M   'P 1'
#
loop_
_entity.id
_entity.type
_entity.pdbx_description
1 polymer ?
#
loop_
_entity_poly.entity_id
_entity_poly.type
_entity_poly.pdbx_seq_one_letter_code
_entity_poly.pdbx_strand_id
1 'polypeptide(L)'
;MRSKMTKTTAEVATETLQNESLQIQTQELASQIVQTVLNDPKVLDQASQFLQKLMATEATRGAVVQLTSNVLNDPQTLAHVTKLSKQILFNLFQDPTTLRQFVDLIKAAIVDPTTRANVILLLDQLMKDEPTRARLTALMAWTFVQAPVQRGVATTMTASVHNLMSNPDVQDHAKEFIGGVVRDETVQTQSGEALWKTLISQKRLRQLALRRTLPVPTISFGNVTWGGTGKTPCLHHVARMINSNGHTLLLVSRGYGDDEWKMFAAEFPHSLLAIGKHRYWNAMAQLTSLSRPGRFEVYMRNAVNHQSMESRTPDEATNMNDMADSSHPHVVALLDDGLQQWGLKKDLEIVMVDCYNPFGNGHLIPSGRLRELPQVALPAADIVVLHHASHLEGPALMQLDSIITNLMVSMARPDTIVAHSRMRLTSLPLAKQLHQHLYSRHHLKLTLPSNELVVGLCGIGCPQSFRDTLRQAFPHRDVKIHAFPDHHAYTAADLTPIVDAVRNSGRPVVVVTTEKDYFRAKDLLDDHLPSLRVALCELEFIRGGELIKQRVDRLLKDD
;
A
#
# COMPACT_ATOMS: atom_id res chain seq x y z
N MET A 1 48.79 78.42 53.36
CA MET A 1 47.80 78.66 52.28
C MET A 1 47.32 77.39 51.55
N ARG A 2 47.74 76.18 51.95
CA ARG A 2 47.37 74.92 51.27
C ARG A 2 46.09 74.24 51.75
N SER A 3 45.47 74.66 52.87
CA SER A 3 44.24 74.03 53.39
C SER A 3 42.94 74.80 53.07
N LYS A 4 43.04 75.97 52.42
CA LYS A 4 41.86 76.69 51.88
C LYS A 4 41.62 76.41 50.40
N MET A 5 42.66 76.09 49.61
CA MET A 5 42.49 75.71 48.20
C MET A 5 41.86 74.32 48.05
N THR A 6 42.15 73.35 48.92
CA THR A 6 41.63 71.98 48.80
C THR A 6 40.12 71.85 49.04
N LYS A 7 39.50 72.75 49.81
CA LYS A 7 38.03 72.77 49.92
C LYS A 7 37.38 73.32 48.65
N THR A 8 37.94 74.38 48.07
CA THR A 8 37.42 74.97 46.83
C THR A 8 37.66 74.07 45.61
N THR A 9 38.78 73.32 45.53
CA THR A 9 38.98 72.34 44.45
C THR A 9 38.06 71.12 44.59
N ALA A 10 37.75 70.69 45.82
CA ALA A 10 36.82 69.58 46.05
C ALA A 10 35.36 70.00 45.78
N GLU A 11 34.96 71.21 46.18
CA GLU A 11 33.62 71.75 45.88
C GLU A 11 33.46 71.99 44.38
N VAL A 12 34.45 72.57 43.68
CA VAL A 12 34.41 72.72 42.22
C VAL A 12 34.43 71.36 41.53
N ALA A 13 35.25 70.39 41.95
CA ALA A 13 35.24 69.05 41.36
C ALA A 13 33.92 68.31 41.62
N THR A 14 33.26 68.55 42.75
CA THR A 14 31.94 67.97 43.05
C THR A 14 30.84 68.64 42.23
N GLU A 15 30.91 69.96 42.01
CA GLU A 15 30.02 70.66 41.07
C GLU A 15 30.27 70.23 39.61
N THR A 16 31.51 69.93 39.24
CA THR A 16 31.85 69.44 37.88
C THR A 16 31.42 67.98 37.69
N LEU A 17 31.40 67.18 38.76
CA LEU A 17 30.89 65.80 38.77
C LEU A 17 29.37 65.71 38.93
N GLN A 18 28.68 66.75 39.38
CA GLN A 18 27.22 66.78 39.49
C GLN A 18 26.53 67.51 38.33
N ASN A 19 27.29 68.25 37.53
CA ASN A 19 26.77 68.94 36.36
C ASN A 19 26.81 68.00 35.14
N GLU A 20 25.67 67.37 34.84
CA GLU A 20 25.51 66.44 33.71
C GLU A 20 26.03 67.03 32.39
N SER A 21 25.88 68.35 32.17
CA SER A 21 26.39 69.03 30.97
C SER A 21 27.92 68.98 30.85
N LEU A 22 28.65 69.11 31.96
CA LEU A 22 30.12 69.09 31.96
C LEU A 22 30.65 67.65 31.92
N GLN A 23 29.96 66.70 32.56
CA GLN A 23 30.29 65.28 32.41
C GLN A 23 30.08 64.80 30.97
N ILE A 24 28.95 65.16 30.33
CA ILE A 24 28.68 64.82 28.93
C ILE A 24 29.74 65.46 28.03
N GLN A 25 30.09 66.74 28.22
CA GLN A 25 31.15 67.39 27.42
C GLN A 25 32.53 66.76 27.65
N THR A 26 32.86 66.34 28.88
CA THR A 26 34.14 65.69 29.16
C THR A 26 34.18 64.27 28.59
N GLN A 27 33.06 63.55 28.62
CA GLN A 27 32.89 62.24 27.98
C GLN A 27 32.87 62.35 26.45
N GLU A 28 32.25 63.38 25.87
CA GLU A 28 32.27 63.65 24.44
C GLU A 28 33.67 64.06 23.98
N LEU A 29 34.39 64.90 24.73
CA LEU A 29 35.76 65.26 24.42
C LEU A 29 36.70 64.05 24.55
N ALA A 30 36.54 63.23 25.59
CA ALA A 30 37.28 61.98 25.76
C ALA A 30 36.94 60.99 24.64
N SER A 31 35.66 60.87 24.26
CA SER A 31 35.19 60.00 23.18
C SER A 31 35.66 60.49 21.81
N GLN A 32 35.70 61.80 21.57
CA GLN A 32 36.25 62.41 20.36
C GLN A 32 37.76 62.25 20.29
N ILE A 33 38.49 62.42 21.40
CA ILE A 33 39.93 62.15 21.44
C ILE A 33 40.18 60.65 21.21
N VAL A 34 39.43 59.77 21.87
CA VAL A 34 39.54 58.32 21.69
C VAL A 34 39.17 57.89 20.26
N GLN A 35 38.12 58.46 19.65
CA GLN A 35 37.77 58.20 18.25
C GLN A 35 38.80 58.77 17.28
N THR A 36 39.38 59.94 17.55
CA THR A 36 40.41 60.55 16.69
C THR A 36 41.71 59.75 16.76
N VAL A 37 42.07 59.25 17.95
CA VAL A 37 43.24 58.39 18.18
C VAL A 37 43.01 56.97 17.62
N LEU A 38 41.81 56.40 17.77
CA LEU A 38 41.46 55.07 17.24
C LEU A 38 41.23 55.06 15.71
N ASN A 39 40.99 56.21 15.08
CA ASN A 39 40.85 56.32 13.62
C ASN A 39 42.12 56.82 12.91
N ASP A 40 43.21 57.09 13.64
CA ASP A 40 44.51 57.35 13.03
C ASP A 40 45.15 55.99 12.61
N PRO A 41 45.34 55.74 11.30
CA PRO A 41 45.91 54.49 10.81
C PRO A 41 47.30 54.20 11.38
N LYS A 42 48.08 55.22 11.73
CA LYS A 42 49.42 55.03 12.33
C LYS A 42 49.34 54.57 13.78
N VAL A 43 48.33 55.03 14.54
CA VAL A 43 48.11 54.59 15.92
C VAL A 43 47.56 53.16 15.95
N LEU A 44 46.64 52.82 15.03
CA LEU A 44 46.15 51.46 14.86
C LEU A 44 47.27 50.48 14.46
N ASP A 45 48.18 50.90 13.57
CA ASP A 45 49.32 50.07 13.18
C ASP A 45 50.33 49.90 14.32
N GLN A 46 50.61 50.96 15.09
CA GLN A 46 51.43 50.85 16.30
C GLN A 46 50.78 50.01 17.40
N ALA A 47 49.48 50.14 17.61
CA ALA A 47 48.71 49.32 18.56
C ALA A 47 48.70 47.84 18.13
N SER A 48 48.57 47.57 16.83
CA SER A 48 48.65 46.23 16.25
C SER A 48 50.04 45.62 16.43
N GLN A 49 51.11 46.38 16.13
CA GLN A 49 52.50 45.94 16.34
C GLN A 49 52.83 45.75 17.82
N PHE A 50 52.26 46.57 18.71
CA PHE A 50 52.40 46.43 20.16
C PHE A 50 51.66 45.20 20.69
N LEU A 51 50.44 44.94 20.23
CA LEU A 51 49.67 43.72 20.54
C LEU A 51 50.38 42.46 20.02
N GLN A 52 50.97 42.52 18.81
CA GLN A 52 51.78 41.42 18.26
C GLN A 52 53.04 41.16 19.09
N LYS A 53 53.72 42.21 19.58
CA LYS A 53 54.86 42.07 20.51
C LYS A 53 54.43 41.53 21.88
N LEU A 54 53.30 41.98 22.43
CA LEU A 54 52.74 41.47 23.68
C LEU A 54 52.36 39.98 23.56
N MET A 55 51.84 39.53 22.43
CA MET A 55 51.45 38.14 22.18
C MET A 55 52.64 37.19 21.93
N ALA A 56 53.87 37.72 21.77
CA ALA A 56 55.07 36.94 21.49
C ALA A 56 55.78 36.43 22.75
N THR A 57 55.48 36.96 23.94
CA THR A 57 56.05 36.49 25.21
C THR A 57 55.25 35.35 25.82
N GLU A 58 55.95 34.34 26.36
CA GLU A 58 55.35 33.14 26.93
C GLU A 58 54.50 33.43 28.18
N ALA A 59 54.90 34.41 28.99
CA ALA A 59 54.14 34.88 30.16
C ALA A 59 52.79 35.51 29.77
N THR A 60 52.70 36.19 28.62
CA THR A 60 51.46 36.79 28.13
C THR A 60 50.52 35.76 27.51
N ARG A 61 51.02 34.72 26.86
CA ARG A 61 50.17 33.59 26.43
C ARG A 61 49.55 32.87 27.61
N GLY A 62 50.32 32.63 28.68
CA GLY A 62 49.80 32.05 29.92
C GLY A 62 48.70 32.92 30.53
N ALA A 63 48.91 34.24 30.62
CA ALA A 63 47.91 35.17 31.16
C ALA A 63 46.65 35.27 30.28
N VAL A 64 46.78 35.25 28.95
CA VAL A 64 45.64 35.29 28.02
C VAL A 64 44.85 34.00 28.06
N VAL A 65 45.49 32.83 28.16
CA VAL A 65 44.79 31.55 28.32
C VAL A 65 44.06 31.49 29.66
N GLN A 66 44.69 31.95 30.75
CA GLN A 66 44.06 32.02 32.07
C GLN A 66 42.87 33.01 32.08
N LEU A 67 43.02 34.17 31.45
CA LEU A 67 41.96 35.18 31.31
C LEU A 67 40.81 34.62 30.47
N THR A 68 41.10 33.97 29.34
CA THR A 68 40.09 33.38 28.44
C THR A 68 39.35 32.24 29.13
N SER A 69 40.05 31.41 29.91
CA SER A 69 39.45 30.31 30.68
C SER A 69 38.59 30.83 31.84
N ASN A 70 38.98 31.93 32.49
CA ASN A 70 38.17 32.56 33.53
C ASN A 70 36.94 33.30 32.96
N VAL A 71 37.09 33.93 31.79
CA VAL A 71 36.02 34.66 31.08
C VAL A 71 34.97 33.71 30.48
N LEU A 72 35.38 32.53 30.00
CA LEU A 72 34.46 31.53 29.43
C LEU A 72 33.74 30.68 30.50
N ASN A 73 34.15 30.75 31.77
CA ASN A 73 33.49 30.05 32.86
C ASN A 73 32.57 30.95 33.71
N ASP A 74 32.52 32.26 33.45
CA ASP A 74 31.59 33.17 34.11
C ASP A 74 30.22 33.21 33.38
N PRO A 75 29.10 32.82 34.04
CA PRO A 75 27.79 32.72 33.40
C PRO A 75 27.25 34.06 32.86
N GLN A 76 27.58 35.19 33.51
CA GLN A 76 27.17 36.51 33.04
C GLN A 76 27.93 36.93 31.79
N THR A 77 29.24 36.64 31.74
CA THR A 77 30.06 36.92 30.56
C THR A 77 29.66 36.04 29.37
N LEU A 78 29.36 34.76 29.59
CA LEU A 78 28.77 33.88 28.57
C LEU A 78 27.44 34.41 28.04
N ALA A 79 26.57 34.93 28.91
CA ALA A 79 25.30 35.53 28.50
C ALA A 79 25.51 36.80 27.65
N HIS A 80 26.47 37.65 28.01
CA HIS A 80 26.81 38.84 27.24
C HIS A 80 27.47 38.51 25.89
N VAL A 81 28.41 37.56 25.85
CA VAL A 81 29.03 37.07 24.61
C VAL A 81 28.00 36.41 23.70
N THR A 82 27.04 35.67 24.26
CA THR A 82 25.93 35.07 23.51
C THR A 82 24.98 36.14 22.96
N LYS A 83 24.74 37.21 23.72
CA LYS A 83 23.92 38.35 23.28
C LYS A 83 24.62 39.13 22.16
N LEU A 84 25.93 39.39 22.31
CA LEU A 84 26.73 40.14 21.35
C LEU A 84 26.95 39.34 20.05
N SER A 85 27.19 38.03 20.15
CA SER A 85 27.27 37.13 18.99
C SER A 85 25.93 36.98 18.26
N LYS A 86 24.80 36.92 19.00
CA LYS A 86 23.46 37.01 18.38
C LYS A 86 23.24 38.35 17.68
N GLN A 87 23.71 39.46 18.23
CA GLN A 87 23.61 40.78 17.59
C GLN A 87 24.49 40.91 16.35
N ILE A 88 25.71 40.35 16.38
CA ILE A 88 26.59 40.29 15.22
C ILE A 88 25.97 39.42 14.13
N LEU A 89 25.50 38.21 14.46
CA LEU A 89 24.79 37.32 13.51
C LEU A 89 23.54 37.98 12.93
N PHE A 90 22.75 38.66 13.77
CA PHE A 90 21.55 39.36 13.35
C PHE A 90 21.89 40.52 12.39
N ASN A 91 22.93 41.31 12.68
CA ASN A 91 23.41 42.35 11.77
C ASN A 91 23.99 41.75 10.48
N LEU A 92 24.65 40.59 10.55
CA LEU A 92 25.16 39.84 9.39
C LEU A 92 24.03 39.39 8.45
N PHE A 93 22.88 39.00 9.01
CA PHE A 93 21.71 38.58 8.25
C PHE A 93 20.89 39.74 7.67
N GLN A 94 21.12 40.98 8.10
CA GLN A 94 20.40 42.16 7.60
C GLN A 94 21.16 42.97 6.55
N ASP A 95 22.49 42.88 6.47
CA ASP A 95 23.28 43.51 5.39
C ASP A 95 23.63 42.51 4.27
N PRO A 96 23.06 42.65 3.06
CA PRO A 96 23.30 41.73 1.93
C PRO A 96 24.76 41.67 1.49
N THR A 97 25.51 42.75 1.71
CA THR A 97 26.92 42.88 1.28
C THR A 97 27.83 42.07 2.19
N THR A 98 27.66 42.20 3.50
CA THR A 98 28.37 41.42 4.52
C THR A 98 28.01 39.93 4.45
N LEU A 99 26.73 39.60 4.21
CA LEU A 99 26.31 38.21 4.02
C LEU A 99 27.00 37.55 2.82
N ARG A 100 27.15 38.29 1.71
CA ARG A 100 27.83 37.80 0.50
C ARG A 100 29.33 37.59 0.74
N GLN A 101 30.00 38.52 1.41
CA GLN A 101 31.41 38.38 1.81
C GLN A 101 31.65 37.20 2.77
N PHE A 102 30.74 36.99 3.71
CA PHE A 102 30.82 35.86 4.64
C PHE A 102 30.60 34.51 3.94
N VAL A 103 29.64 34.43 3.01
CA VAL A 103 29.43 33.25 2.17
C VAL A 103 30.66 32.98 1.30
N ASP A 104 31.30 34.01 0.75
CA ASP A 104 32.51 33.85 -0.06
C ASP A 104 33.72 33.45 0.79
N LEU A 105 33.82 33.91 2.04
CA LEU A 105 34.80 33.45 3.02
C LEU A 105 34.60 31.97 3.40
N ILE A 106 33.35 31.55 3.65
CA ILE A 106 33.01 30.13 3.91
C ILE A 106 33.31 29.27 2.68
N LYS A 107 32.99 29.74 1.47
CA LYS A 107 33.34 29.03 0.23
C LYS A 107 34.85 28.89 0.08
N ALA A 108 35.61 29.95 0.33
CA ALA A 108 37.08 29.90 0.28
C ALA A 108 37.65 28.94 1.35
N ALA A 109 37.08 28.92 2.55
CA ALA A 109 37.48 28.03 3.63
C ALA A 109 37.13 26.55 3.37
N ILE A 110 36.02 26.25 2.70
CA ILE A 110 35.61 24.88 2.34
C ILE A 110 36.44 24.30 1.18
N VAL A 111 37.03 25.16 0.34
CA VAL A 111 37.92 24.76 -0.76
C VAL A 111 39.32 24.35 -0.27
N ASP A 112 39.77 24.85 0.89
CA ASP A 112 41.03 24.42 1.51
C ASP A 112 40.94 22.96 2.03
N PRO A 113 41.79 22.03 1.56
CA PRO A 113 41.70 20.60 1.89
C PRO A 113 41.82 20.31 3.40
N THR A 114 42.65 21.09 4.10
CA THR A 114 42.90 20.95 5.54
C THR A 114 41.69 21.39 6.37
N THR A 115 41.09 22.51 5.99
CA THR A 115 39.88 23.05 6.62
C THR A 115 38.67 22.16 6.35
N ARG A 116 38.57 21.58 5.14
CA ARG A 116 37.54 20.60 4.79
C ARG A 116 37.61 19.34 5.65
N ALA A 117 38.81 18.80 5.87
CA ALA A 117 39.00 17.63 6.73
C ALA A 117 38.60 17.91 8.19
N ASN A 118 38.92 19.11 8.70
CA ASN A 118 38.53 19.52 10.06
C ASN A 118 37.03 19.77 10.19
N VAL A 119 36.37 20.30 9.16
CA VAL A 119 34.90 20.46 9.13
C VAL A 119 34.20 19.10 9.10
N ILE A 120 34.73 18.12 8.34
CA ILE A 120 34.20 16.75 8.32
C ILE A 120 34.37 16.08 9.69
N LEU A 121 35.52 16.23 10.34
CA LEU A 121 35.75 15.72 11.70
C LEU A 121 34.82 16.36 12.74
N LEU A 122 34.57 17.67 12.62
CA LEU A 122 33.64 18.38 13.50
C LEU A 122 32.20 17.90 13.28
N LEU A 123 31.78 17.73 12.02
CA LEU A 123 30.46 17.18 11.68
C LEU A 123 30.31 15.73 12.15
N ASP A 124 31.34 14.90 12.03
CA ASP A 124 31.35 13.53 12.55
C ASP A 124 31.24 13.49 14.08
N GLN A 125 31.92 14.41 14.79
CA GLN A 125 31.78 14.55 16.23
C GLN A 125 30.40 15.06 16.64
N LEU A 126 29.81 16.01 15.91
CA LEU A 126 28.47 16.56 16.18
C LEU A 126 27.36 15.55 15.88
N MET A 127 27.56 14.65 14.91
CA MET A 127 26.60 13.58 14.56
C MET A 127 26.62 12.40 15.54
N LYS A 128 27.68 12.27 16.36
CA LYS A 128 27.76 11.28 17.45
C LYS A 128 27.00 11.72 18.71
N ASP A 129 26.71 13.00 18.85
CA ASP A 129 25.90 13.55 19.94
C ASP A 129 24.40 13.44 19.62
N GLU A 130 23.70 12.56 20.33
CA GLU A 130 22.30 12.20 20.05
C GLU A 130 21.33 13.41 20.07
N PRO A 131 21.41 14.34 21.06
CA PRO A 131 20.55 15.52 21.10
C PRO A 131 20.81 16.47 19.92
N THR A 132 22.06 16.63 19.51
CA THR A 132 22.45 17.49 18.38
C THR A 132 21.97 16.88 17.06
N ARG A 133 22.14 15.56 16.87
CA ARG A 133 21.61 14.82 15.72
C ARG A 133 20.09 14.92 15.59
N ALA A 134 19.36 14.80 16.71
CA ALA A 134 17.90 14.93 16.71
C ALA A 134 17.44 16.35 16.32
N ARG A 135 18.13 17.39 16.81
CA ARG A 135 17.85 18.79 16.45
C ARG A 135 18.20 19.09 15.00
N LEU A 136 19.31 18.57 14.49
CA LEU A 136 19.70 18.72 13.09
C LEU A 136 18.70 18.03 12.15
N THR A 137 18.22 16.85 12.53
CA THR A 137 17.19 16.09 11.80
C THR A 137 15.87 16.86 11.74
N ALA A 138 15.43 17.43 12.86
CA ALA A 138 14.23 18.26 12.91
C ALA A 138 14.38 19.55 12.07
N LEU A 139 15.56 20.18 12.11
CA LEU A 139 15.86 21.38 11.31
C LEU A 139 15.87 21.07 9.81
N MET A 140 16.49 19.95 9.39
CA MET A 140 16.50 19.49 8.00
C MET A 140 15.10 19.12 7.50
N ALA A 141 14.32 18.40 8.32
CA ALA A 141 12.93 18.07 8.00
C ALA A 141 12.09 19.34 7.79
N TRP A 142 12.27 20.35 8.64
CA TRP A 142 11.55 21.62 8.53
C TRP A 142 11.99 22.46 7.33
N THR A 143 13.28 22.44 6.97
CA THR A 143 13.80 23.18 5.80
C THR A 143 13.42 22.53 4.47
N PHE A 144 13.33 21.20 4.38
CA PHE A 144 12.89 20.50 3.17
C PHE A 144 11.41 20.70 2.81
N VAL A 145 10.59 21.12 3.78
CA VAL A 145 9.17 21.46 3.56
C VAL A 145 9.00 22.89 3.03
N GLN A 146 10.03 23.73 3.08
CA GLN A 146 9.95 25.11 2.61
C GLN A 146 9.95 25.18 1.08
N ALA A 147 8.91 25.80 0.51
CA ALA A 147 8.71 25.92 -0.94
C ALA A 147 9.87 26.56 -1.75
N PRO A 148 10.72 27.46 -1.21
CA PRO A 148 11.93 27.93 -1.90
C PRO A 148 13.00 26.84 -2.02
N VAL A 149 13.13 25.97 -1.02
CA VAL A 149 14.10 24.86 -0.98
C VAL A 149 13.67 23.76 -1.95
N GLN A 150 12.39 23.40 -1.98
CA GLN A 150 11.86 22.41 -2.94
C GLN A 150 12.06 22.83 -4.39
N ARG A 151 11.86 24.13 -4.69
CA ARG A 151 12.16 24.68 -6.03
C ARG A 151 13.65 24.65 -6.32
N GLY A 152 14.51 25.07 -5.39
CA GLY A 152 15.97 25.02 -5.56
C GLY A 152 16.52 23.60 -5.75
N VAL A 153 15.99 22.61 -5.03
CA VAL A 153 16.35 21.20 -5.17
C VAL A 153 15.92 20.66 -6.53
N ALA A 154 14.73 21.00 -7.02
CA ALA A 154 14.26 20.59 -8.36
C ALA A 154 15.12 21.19 -9.49
N THR A 155 15.50 22.47 -9.40
CA THR A 155 16.36 23.11 -10.40
C THR A 155 17.79 22.56 -10.37
N THR A 156 18.32 22.26 -9.18
CA THR A 156 19.68 21.72 -9.00
C THR A 156 19.76 20.24 -9.37
N MET A 157 18.72 19.44 -9.12
CA MET A 157 18.63 18.04 -9.59
C MET A 157 18.65 17.96 -11.11
N THR A 158 18.00 18.90 -11.80
CA THR A 158 17.97 18.91 -13.27
C THR A 158 19.34 19.24 -13.87
N ALA A 159 20.14 20.07 -13.20
CA ALA A 159 21.49 20.46 -13.65
C ALA A 159 22.61 19.49 -13.22
N SER A 160 22.47 18.82 -12.06
CA SER A 160 23.54 17.99 -11.48
C SER A 160 23.52 16.52 -11.89
N VAL A 161 22.44 16.02 -12.49
CA VAL A 161 22.34 14.62 -12.96
C VAL A 161 23.36 14.31 -14.08
N HIS A 162 23.75 15.28 -14.89
CA HIS A 162 24.71 15.06 -15.97
C HIS A 162 26.19 15.00 -15.51
N ASN A 163 26.53 15.61 -14.35
CA ASN A 163 27.91 15.59 -13.83
C ASN A 163 28.13 14.47 -12.78
N LEU A 164 27.09 14.06 -12.05
CA LEU A 164 27.18 12.97 -11.07
C LEU A 164 27.28 11.58 -11.71
N MET A 165 26.76 11.39 -12.92
CA MET A 165 26.79 10.08 -13.60
C MET A 165 28.18 9.70 -14.16
N SER A 166 29.17 10.59 -14.11
CA SER A 166 30.47 10.40 -14.75
C SER A 166 31.62 10.06 -13.78
N ASN A 167 31.38 10.07 -12.47
CA ASN A 167 32.42 9.84 -11.45
C ASN A 167 32.27 8.44 -10.79
N PRO A 168 33.23 7.51 -10.98
CA PRO A 168 33.15 6.14 -10.48
C PRO A 168 33.00 6.02 -8.95
N ASP A 169 33.70 6.85 -8.18
CA ASP A 169 33.68 6.79 -6.70
C ASP A 169 32.33 7.23 -6.12
N VAL A 170 31.64 8.13 -6.84
CA VAL A 170 30.30 8.60 -6.49
C VAL A 170 29.24 7.58 -6.87
N GLN A 171 29.44 6.79 -7.94
CA GLN A 171 28.51 5.71 -8.29
C GLN A 171 28.51 4.59 -7.27
N ASP A 172 29.66 4.23 -6.70
CA ASP A 172 29.73 3.13 -5.74
C ASP A 172 29.19 3.54 -4.35
N HIS A 173 29.48 4.76 -3.88
CA HIS A 173 28.83 5.30 -2.68
C HIS A 173 27.34 5.60 -2.90
N ALA A 174 26.93 6.01 -4.11
CA ALA A 174 25.51 6.16 -4.44
C ALA A 174 24.80 4.81 -4.53
N LYS A 175 25.43 3.75 -5.03
CA LYS A 175 24.87 2.38 -5.00
C LYS A 175 24.77 1.83 -3.57
N GLU A 176 25.73 2.15 -2.70
CA GLU A 176 25.70 1.73 -1.31
C GLU A 176 24.68 2.53 -0.47
N PHE A 177 24.59 3.85 -0.71
CA PHE A 177 23.57 4.71 -0.10
C PHE A 177 22.17 4.42 -0.64
N ILE A 178 21.97 4.30 -1.95
CA ILE A 178 20.71 3.85 -2.57
C ILE A 178 20.44 2.42 -2.11
N GLY A 179 21.45 1.55 -2.01
CA GLY A 179 21.30 0.21 -1.46
C GLY A 179 20.83 0.22 -0.01
N GLY A 180 21.34 1.12 0.83
CA GLY A 180 20.92 1.28 2.23
C GLY A 180 19.52 1.90 2.37
N VAL A 181 19.22 2.95 1.61
CA VAL A 181 17.91 3.64 1.59
C VAL A 181 16.82 2.79 0.92
N VAL A 182 17.15 2.04 -0.13
CA VAL A 182 16.25 1.07 -0.76
C VAL A 182 16.13 -0.19 0.08
N ARG A 183 17.04 -0.49 1.02
CA ARG A 183 16.87 -1.60 2.00
C ARG A 183 16.15 -1.19 3.28
N ASP A 184 15.97 0.11 3.51
CA ASP A 184 15.18 0.61 4.64
C ASP A 184 13.71 0.24 4.45
N GLU A 185 13.19 -0.57 5.38
CA GLU A 185 11.84 -1.10 5.34
C GLU A 185 10.78 0.02 5.31
N THR A 186 11.04 1.16 5.97
CA THR A 186 10.13 2.31 5.99
C THR A 186 10.12 3.01 4.63
N VAL A 187 11.29 3.18 4.02
CA VAL A 187 11.42 3.81 2.70
C VAL A 187 10.84 2.90 1.61
N GLN A 188 11.09 1.59 1.66
CA GLN A 188 10.46 0.62 0.75
C GLN A 188 8.93 0.66 0.86
N THR A 189 8.41 0.69 2.09
CA THR A 189 6.98 0.67 2.37
C THR A 189 6.30 1.94 1.85
N GLN A 190 6.83 3.12 2.21
CA GLN A 190 6.24 4.41 1.83
C GLN A 190 6.43 4.72 0.34
N SER A 191 7.61 4.44 -0.20
CA SER A 191 7.91 4.69 -1.62
C SER A 191 7.18 3.71 -2.54
N GLY A 192 7.10 2.43 -2.15
CA GLY A 192 6.35 1.41 -2.88
C GLY A 192 4.86 1.73 -2.94
N GLU A 193 4.27 2.11 -1.80
CA GLU A 193 2.87 2.51 -1.72
C GLU A 193 2.58 3.79 -2.53
N ALA A 194 3.43 4.81 -2.44
CA ALA A 194 3.27 6.05 -3.20
C ALA A 194 3.40 5.83 -4.72
N LEU A 195 4.35 4.99 -5.15
CA LEU A 195 4.53 4.62 -6.55
C LEU A 195 3.30 3.84 -7.05
N TRP A 196 2.85 2.82 -6.30
CA TRP A 196 1.68 2.04 -6.64
C TRP A 196 0.43 2.93 -6.77
N LYS A 197 0.20 3.81 -5.80
CA LYS A 197 -0.89 4.79 -5.80
C LYS A 197 -0.85 5.68 -7.05
N THR A 198 0.33 6.15 -7.45
CA THR A 198 0.48 7.00 -8.64
C THR A 198 0.17 6.23 -9.92
N LEU A 199 0.77 5.05 -10.08
CA LEU A 199 0.59 4.19 -11.26
C LEU A 199 -0.87 3.74 -11.42
N ILE A 200 -1.50 3.31 -10.32
CA ILE A 200 -2.88 2.83 -10.34
C ILE A 200 -3.86 3.97 -10.65
N SER A 201 -3.61 5.17 -10.11
CA SER A 201 -4.44 6.36 -10.37
C SER A 201 -4.37 6.79 -11.83
N GLN A 202 -3.16 6.88 -12.41
CA GLN A 202 -2.99 7.20 -13.82
C GLN A 202 -3.65 6.16 -14.74
N LYS A 203 -3.45 4.87 -14.43
CA LYS A 203 -4.07 3.77 -15.18
C LYS A 203 -5.61 3.81 -15.11
N ARG A 204 -6.16 4.10 -13.92
CA ARG A 204 -7.60 4.26 -13.70
C ARG A 204 -8.17 5.39 -14.54
N LEU A 205 -7.57 6.58 -14.48
CA LEU A 205 -7.99 7.74 -15.29
C LEU A 205 -7.97 7.42 -16.79
N ARG A 206 -6.88 6.83 -17.29
CA ARG A 206 -6.76 6.44 -18.71
C ARG A 206 -7.83 5.43 -19.12
N GLN A 207 -8.10 4.43 -18.29
CA GLN A 207 -9.09 3.41 -18.62
C GLN A 207 -10.52 3.93 -18.53
N LEU A 208 -10.83 4.78 -17.55
CA LEU A 208 -12.14 5.45 -17.46
C LEU A 208 -12.40 6.34 -18.68
N ALA A 209 -11.37 7.01 -19.22
CA ALA A 209 -11.49 7.80 -20.45
C ALA A 209 -11.74 6.95 -21.71
N LEU A 210 -11.31 5.68 -21.70
CA LEU A 210 -11.49 4.73 -22.80
C LEU A 210 -12.55 3.67 -22.50
N ARG A 211 -13.50 3.98 -21.60
CA ARG A 211 -14.50 3.04 -21.10
C ARG A 211 -15.44 2.60 -22.22
N ARG A 212 -15.68 1.29 -22.30
CA ARG A 212 -16.58 0.66 -23.28
C ARG A 212 -17.70 -0.08 -22.59
N THR A 213 -18.83 -0.20 -23.26
CA THR A 213 -20.03 -0.90 -22.75
C THR A 213 -20.26 -2.16 -23.57
N LEU A 214 -20.64 -3.25 -22.93
CA LEU A 214 -21.15 -4.44 -23.63
C LEU A 214 -22.63 -4.21 -23.98
N PRO A 215 -23.13 -4.79 -25.07
CA PRO A 215 -24.54 -4.65 -25.46
C PRO A 215 -25.49 -5.53 -24.63
N VAL A 216 -25.04 -6.01 -23.46
CA VAL A 216 -25.76 -6.91 -22.57
C VAL A 216 -25.53 -6.49 -21.12
N PRO A 217 -26.46 -6.78 -20.18
CA PRO A 217 -26.29 -6.50 -18.77
C PRO A 217 -24.98 -7.08 -18.24
N THR A 218 -24.18 -6.24 -17.59
CA THR A 218 -22.85 -6.62 -17.10
C THR A 218 -22.78 -6.50 -15.58
N ILE A 219 -22.68 -7.64 -14.90
CA ILE A 219 -22.50 -7.74 -13.45
C ILE A 219 -21.03 -8.05 -13.15
N SER A 220 -20.40 -7.23 -12.31
CA SER A 220 -19.00 -7.40 -11.92
C SER A 220 -18.87 -7.87 -10.49
N PHE A 221 -17.95 -8.82 -10.29
CA PHE A 221 -17.57 -9.34 -8.99
C PHE A 221 -16.12 -8.97 -8.74
N GLY A 222 -15.86 -8.23 -7.67
CA GLY A 222 -14.52 -7.74 -7.40
C GLY A 222 -14.20 -7.64 -5.92
N ASN A 223 -12.97 -7.24 -5.63
CA ASN A 223 -12.50 -7.04 -4.26
C ASN A 223 -11.42 -5.97 -4.22
N VAL A 224 -11.23 -5.38 -3.04
CA VAL A 224 -10.22 -4.35 -2.81
C VAL A 224 -8.88 -4.92 -2.36
N THR A 225 -8.84 -6.17 -1.89
CA THR A 225 -7.63 -6.84 -1.39
C THR A 225 -7.12 -7.92 -2.37
N TRP A 226 -5.86 -8.28 -2.23
CA TRP A 226 -5.25 -9.43 -2.90
C TRP A 226 -5.41 -10.70 -2.05
N GLY A 227 -5.70 -11.82 -2.71
CA GLY A 227 -6.05 -13.12 -2.10
C GLY A 227 -7.55 -13.47 -2.17
N GLY A 228 -7.91 -14.58 -1.54
CA GLY A 228 -9.25 -15.18 -1.62
C GLY A 228 -10.29 -14.44 -0.78
N THR A 229 -11.22 -13.74 -1.44
CA THR A 229 -12.28 -12.94 -0.77
C THR A 229 -13.70 -13.45 -1.06
N GLY A 230 -13.86 -14.67 -1.56
CA GLY A 230 -15.17 -15.24 -1.87
C GLY A 230 -15.82 -14.78 -3.18
N LYS A 231 -15.06 -14.16 -4.10
CA LYS A 231 -15.57 -13.73 -5.42
C LYS A 231 -16.20 -14.88 -6.19
N THR A 232 -15.48 -15.98 -6.33
CA THR A 232 -15.91 -17.16 -7.09
C THR A 232 -17.22 -17.75 -6.51
N PRO A 233 -17.33 -18.02 -5.19
CA PRO A 233 -18.61 -18.44 -4.61
C PRO A 233 -19.77 -17.45 -4.81
N CYS A 234 -19.52 -16.13 -4.71
CA CYS A 234 -20.55 -15.11 -4.93
C CYS A 234 -21.01 -15.06 -6.39
N LEU A 235 -20.07 -15.12 -7.34
CA LEU A 235 -20.35 -15.18 -8.77
C LEU A 235 -21.21 -16.40 -9.09
N HIS A 236 -20.83 -17.58 -8.60
CA HIS A 236 -21.59 -18.80 -8.83
C HIS A 236 -23.00 -18.74 -8.20
N HIS A 237 -23.16 -18.15 -7.02
CA HIS A 237 -24.47 -17.96 -6.38
C HIS A 237 -25.39 -17.10 -7.26
N VAL A 238 -24.91 -15.94 -7.71
CA VAL A 238 -25.68 -15.03 -8.58
C VAL A 238 -25.91 -15.67 -9.96
N ALA A 239 -24.93 -16.38 -10.50
CA ALA A 239 -25.06 -17.12 -11.76
C ALA A 239 -26.20 -18.15 -11.73
N ARG A 240 -26.34 -18.93 -10.63
CA ARG A 240 -27.46 -19.87 -10.47
C ARG A 240 -28.81 -19.16 -10.53
N MET A 241 -28.94 -18.05 -9.82
CA MET A 241 -30.18 -17.26 -9.78
C MET A 241 -30.56 -16.74 -11.18
N ILE A 242 -29.57 -16.24 -11.93
CA ILE A 242 -29.78 -15.73 -13.29
C ILE A 242 -30.13 -16.88 -14.25
N ASN A 243 -29.41 -18.00 -14.17
CA ASN A 243 -29.64 -19.18 -15.00
C ASN A 243 -30.97 -19.86 -14.70
N SER A 244 -31.41 -19.90 -13.43
CA SER A 244 -32.73 -20.45 -13.06
C SER A 244 -33.89 -19.60 -13.59
N ASN A 245 -33.65 -18.33 -13.90
CA ASN A 245 -34.61 -17.44 -14.55
C ASN A 245 -34.58 -17.55 -16.09
N GLY A 246 -33.82 -18.50 -16.66
CA GLY A 246 -33.78 -18.77 -18.10
C GLY A 246 -32.78 -17.92 -18.91
N HIS A 247 -31.99 -17.07 -18.26
CA HIS A 247 -30.99 -16.25 -18.93
C HIS A 247 -29.72 -17.05 -19.27
N THR A 248 -29.15 -16.76 -20.44
CA THR A 248 -27.86 -17.35 -20.84
C THR A 248 -26.71 -16.61 -20.17
N LEU A 249 -25.77 -17.33 -19.57
CA LEU A 249 -24.63 -16.73 -18.89
C LEU A 249 -23.45 -16.52 -19.85
N LEU A 250 -22.78 -15.37 -19.76
CA LEU A 250 -21.49 -15.09 -20.39
C LEU A 250 -20.45 -14.83 -19.29
N LEU A 251 -19.57 -15.80 -19.02
CA LEU A 251 -18.45 -15.59 -18.11
C LEU A 251 -17.34 -14.79 -18.81
N VAL A 252 -16.95 -13.68 -18.20
CA VAL A 252 -15.83 -12.85 -18.66
C VAL A 252 -14.74 -12.89 -17.60
N SER A 253 -13.68 -13.66 -17.83
CA SER A 253 -12.57 -13.83 -16.87
C SER A 253 -11.20 -13.64 -17.54
N ARG A 254 -10.18 -13.39 -16.71
CA ARG A 254 -8.78 -13.38 -17.18
C ARG A 254 -8.22 -14.79 -17.40
N GLY A 255 -8.80 -15.81 -16.76
CA GLY A 255 -8.30 -17.20 -16.82
C GLY A 255 -7.05 -17.43 -15.96
N TYR A 256 -6.90 -16.74 -14.83
CA TYR A 256 -5.76 -16.97 -13.94
C TYR A 256 -5.97 -18.26 -13.14
N GLY A 257 -4.94 -19.12 -13.02
CA GLY A 257 -5.00 -20.37 -12.24
C GLY A 257 -5.68 -21.56 -12.92
N ASP A 258 -6.29 -21.35 -14.09
CA ASP A 258 -6.91 -22.37 -14.95
C ASP A 258 -7.94 -23.30 -14.27
N ASP A 259 -8.52 -22.87 -13.15
CA ASP A 259 -9.45 -23.61 -12.30
C ASP A 259 -10.85 -22.98 -12.31
N GLU A 260 -10.95 -21.66 -12.11
CA GLU A 260 -12.24 -20.96 -11.91
C GLU A 260 -13.19 -21.03 -13.10
N TRP A 261 -12.68 -20.81 -14.32
CA TRP A 261 -13.52 -20.86 -15.51
C TRP A 261 -13.91 -22.29 -15.90
N LYS A 262 -13.08 -23.30 -15.59
CA LYS A 262 -13.40 -24.73 -15.79
C LYS A 262 -14.48 -25.18 -14.82
N MET A 263 -14.39 -24.75 -13.56
CA MET A 263 -15.45 -24.95 -12.56
C MET A 263 -16.77 -24.35 -13.04
N PHE A 264 -16.73 -23.11 -13.52
CA PHE A 264 -17.92 -22.44 -14.04
C PHE A 264 -18.51 -23.17 -15.25
N ALA A 265 -17.69 -23.59 -16.22
CA ALA A 265 -18.13 -24.34 -17.38
C ALA A 265 -18.72 -25.72 -17.01
N ALA A 266 -18.16 -26.38 -15.99
CA ALA A 266 -18.67 -27.65 -15.49
C ALA A 266 -20.03 -27.52 -14.79
N GLU A 267 -20.29 -26.39 -14.13
CA GLU A 267 -21.57 -26.10 -13.48
C GLU A 267 -22.62 -25.54 -14.45
N PHE A 268 -22.20 -24.73 -15.43
CA PHE A 268 -23.06 -24.11 -16.44
C PHE A 268 -22.62 -24.49 -17.86
N PRO A 269 -22.91 -25.72 -18.34
CA PRO A 269 -22.43 -26.23 -19.63
C PRO A 269 -22.88 -25.42 -20.86
N HIS A 270 -24.00 -24.71 -20.75
CA HIS A 270 -24.56 -23.87 -21.82
C HIS A 270 -24.10 -22.41 -21.76
N SER A 271 -23.15 -22.08 -20.87
CA SER A 271 -22.62 -20.72 -20.76
C SER A 271 -21.62 -20.40 -21.86
N LEU A 272 -21.54 -19.12 -22.22
CA LEU A 272 -20.52 -18.56 -23.09
C LEU A 272 -19.28 -18.20 -22.27
N LEU A 273 -18.08 -18.45 -22.82
CA LEU A 273 -16.82 -18.22 -22.12
C LEU A 273 -15.93 -17.22 -22.87
N ALA A 274 -15.71 -16.06 -22.26
CA ALA A 274 -14.80 -15.02 -22.74
C ALA A 274 -13.56 -14.95 -21.83
N ILE A 275 -12.62 -15.86 -22.08
CA ILE A 275 -11.42 -16.02 -21.25
C ILE A 275 -10.21 -15.32 -21.87
N GLY A 276 -9.50 -14.53 -21.09
CA GLY A 276 -8.20 -13.97 -21.45
C GLY A 276 -8.00 -12.51 -21.06
N LYS A 277 -6.81 -11.97 -21.39
CA LYS A 277 -6.40 -10.61 -21.00
C LYS A 277 -7.30 -9.51 -21.59
N HIS A 278 -7.81 -9.72 -22.80
CA HIS A 278 -8.61 -8.74 -23.55
C HIS A 278 -10.12 -8.95 -23.36
N ARG A 279 -10.57 -8.91 -22.09
CA ARG A 279 -11.93 -9.26 -21.66
C ARG A 279 -13.07 -8.65 -22.51
N TYR A 280 -13.03 -7.35 -22.79
CA TYR A 280 -14.04 -6.69 -23.64
C TYR A 280 -14.14 -7.32 -25.04
N TRP A 281 -13.00 -7.49 -25.72
CA TRP A 281 -12.98 -8.01 -27.08
C TRP A 281 -13.38 -9.48 -27.13
N ASN A 282 -12.97 -10.27 -26.13
CA ASN A 282 -13.35 -11.67 -26.02
C ASN A 282 -14.86 -11.81 -25.78
N ALA A 283 -15.45 -10.96 -24.92
CA ALA A 283 -16.89 -10.92 -24.70
C ALA A 283 -17.65 -10.52 -25.97
N MET A 284 -17.21 -9.46 -26.66
CA MET A 284 -17.80 -9.04 -27.93
C MET A 284 -17.72 -10.12 -29.01
N ALA A 285 -16.63 -10.89 -29.07
CA ALA A 285 -16.50 -12.00 -30.00
C ALA A 285 -17.56 -13.08 -29.76
N GLN A 286 -17.79 -13.47 -28.49
CA GLN A 286 -18.83 -14.44 -28.11
C GLN A 286 -20.24 -13.93 -28.45
N LEU A 287 -20.52 -12.65 -28.14
CA LEU A 287 -21.82 -12.05 -28.46
C LEU A 287 -22.05 -11.93 -29.97
N THR A 288 -21.02 -11.58 -30.74
CA THR A 288 -21.11 -11.46 -32.20
C THR A 288 -21.30 -12.83 -32.87
N SER A 289 -20.74 -13.90 -32.30
CA SER A 289 -20.96 -15.26 -32.84
C SER A 289 -22.40 -15.72 -32.68
N LEU A 290 -23.12 -15.28 -31.64
CA LEU A 290 -24.55 -15.59 -31.49
C LEU A 290 -25.41 -14.92 -32.57
N SER A 291 -25.02 -13.72 -33.02
CA SER A 291 -25.75 -12.97 -34.05
C SER A 291 -25.53 -13.46 -35.49
N ARG A 292 -24.71 -14.51 -35.71
CA ARG A 292 -24.41 -15.05 -37.04
C ARG A 292 -24.66 -16.56 -37.09
N PRO A 293 -25.88 -17.02 -37.45
CA PRO A 293 -26.12 -18.44 -37.69
C PRO A 293 -25.27 -18.91 -38.88
N GLY A 294 -24.37 -19.87 -38.65
CA GLY A 294 -23.60 -20.53 -39.73
C GLY A 294 -22.06 -20.54 -39.62
N ARG A 295 -21.45 -20.00 -38.55
CA ARG A 295 -19.99 -20.15 -38.31
C ARG A 295 -19.71 -20.64 -36.88
N PHE A 296 -20.20 -21.83 -36.54
CA PHE A 296 -20.07 -22.40 -35.20
C PHE A 296 -18.78 -23.22 -34.95
N GLU A 297 -17.85 -23.35 -35.91
CA GLU A 297 -16.69 -24.25 -35.75
C GLU A 297 -15.34 -23.59 -35.39
N VAL A 298 -15.20 -22.26 -35.35
CA VAL A 298 -13.85 -21.66 -35.41
C VAL A 298 -13.27 -21.20 -34.07
N TYR A 299 -14.04 -21.06 -32.97
CA TYR A 299 -13.50 -20.49 -31.72
C TYR A 299 -13.52 -21.39 -30.47
N MET A 300 -13.95 -22.65 -30.59
CA MET A 300 -13.73 -23.67 -29.55
C MET A 300 -12.33 -24.33 -29.64
N ARG A 301 -11.54 -24.03 -30.69
CA ARG A 301 -10.31 -24.77 -31.01
C ARG A 301 -9.02 -24.29 -30.32
N ASN A 302 -9.03 -23.18 -29.58
CA ASN A 302 -7.80 -22.61 -28.98
C ASN A 302 -7.76 -22.56 -27.45
N ALA A 303 -8.76 -23.12 -26.75
CA ALA A 303 -8.70 -23.28 -25.28
C ALA A 303 -8.77 -24.76 -24.83
N VAL A 304 -9.05 -25.68 -25.75
CA VAL A 304 -9.13 -27.13 -25.49
C VAL A 304 -8.23 -27.85 -26.48
N ASN A 305 -6.92 -27.69 -26.32
CA ASN A 305 -5.94 -28.59 -26.92
C ASN A 305 -4.91 -28.94 -25.84
N HIS A 306 -5.31 -29.85 -24.97
CA HIS A 306 -4.55 -31.02 -24.54
C HIS A 306 -5.32 -31.67 -23.39
N GLN A 307 -6.19 -32.62 -23.74
CA GLN A 307 -6.37 -33.92 -23.07
C GLN A 307 -7.65 -34.58 -23.61
N SER A 308 -7.41 -35.62 -24.40
CA SER A 308 -8.29 -36.78 -24.67
C SER A 308 -9.75 -36.67 -24.20
N MET A 309 -10.63 -36.30 -25.14
CA MET A 309 -12.06 -36.54 -24.99
C MET A 309 -12.41 -37.75 -25.87
N GLU A 310 -12.65 -38.89 -25.21
CA GLU A 310 -13.26 -40.06 -25.84
C GLU A 310 -14.61 -39.70 -26.46
N SER A 311 -14.85 -40.30 -27.61
CA SER A 311 -16.04 -40.21 -28.44
C SER A 311 -17.35 -40.28 -27.65
N ARG A 312 -18.16 -39.22 -27.72
CA ARG A 312 -19.60 -39.30 -27.52
C ARG A 312 -20.29 -39.11 -28.88
N THR A 313 -21.13 -40.08 -29.23
CA THR A 313 -21.94 -40.11 -30.45
C THR A 313 -23.05 -39.06 -30.39
N PRO A 314 -23.49 -38.53 -31.55
CA PRO A 314 -24.49 -37.46 -31.63
C PRO A 314 -25.92 -38.04 -31.65
N ASP A 315 -26.41 -38.58 -30.53
CA ASP A 315 -27.77 -39.12 -30.41
C ASP A 315 -28.54 -38.54 -29.22
N GLU A 316 -28.48 -37.22 -29.01
CA GLU A 316 -29.45 -36.48 -28.18
C GLU A 316 -29.85 -35.13 -28.83
N ALA A 317 -29.85 -35.09 -30.17
CA ALA A 317 -30.47 -34.00 -30.93
C ALA A 317 -31.97 -34.28 -31.12
N THR A 318 -32.74 -34.25 -30.03
CA THR A 318 -34.20 -34.34 -30.10
C THR A 318 -34.86 -33.32 -29.17
N ASN A 319 -35.66 -32.46 -29.82
CA ASN A 319 -36.66 -31.54 -29.27
C ASN A 319 -36.17 -30.25 -28.59
N MET A 320 -35.64 -29.32 -29.39
CA MET A 320 -35.69 -27.87 -29.14
C MET A 320 -36.51 -27.14 -30.23
N ASN A 321 -37.66 -27.68 -30.62
CA ASN A 321 -38.57 -27.04 -31.59
C ASN A 321 -39.92 -26.59 -31.02
N ASP A 322 -40.15 -26.72 -29.71
CA ASP A 322 -41.33 -26.17 -29.03
C ASP A 322 -40.93 -25.10 -28.00
N MET A 323 -40.44 -23.96 -28.47
CA MET A 323 -40.54 -22.64 -27.81
C MET A 323 -40.28 -21.55 -28.85
N ALA A 324 -41.14 -21.49 -29.87
CA ALA A 324 -41.34 -20.27 -30.64
C ALA A 324 -42.29 -19.36 -29.86
N ASP A 325 -41.81 -18.86 -28.72
CA ASP A 325 -42.35 -17.67 -28.07
C ASP A 325 -41.24 -16.61 -27.95
N SER A 326 -41.66 -15.37 -28.06
CA SER A 326 -40.98 -14.22 -28.64
C SER A 326 -39.98 -13.50 -27.73
N SER A 327 -39.10 -14.22 -27.03
CA SER A 327 -37.97 -13.62 -26.29
C SER A 327 -36.70 -14.44 -26.52
N HIS A 328 -35.68 -13.85 -27.15
CA HIS A 328 -34.35 -14.47 -27.15
C HIS A 328 -33.91 -14.66 -25.69
N PRO A 329 -33.28 -15.77 -25.28
CA PRO A 329 -32.73 -15.86 -23.93
C PRO A 329 -31.71 -14.72 -23.76
N HIS A 330 -32.04 -13.72 -22.95
CA HIS A 330 -31.19 -12.54 -22.74
C HIS A 330 -29.87 -13.01 -22.13
N VAL A 331 -28.76 -12.70 -22.81
CA VAL A 331 -27.41 -13.04 -22.33
C VAL A 331 -27.00 -12.06 -21.25
N VAL A 332 -26.44 -12.55 -20.14
CA VAL A 332 -25.95 -11.71 -19.03
C VAL A 332 -24.46 -11.93 -18.83
N ALA A 333 -23.67 -10.86 -18.88
CA ALA A 333 -22.22 -10.93 -18.69
C ALA A 333 -21.85 -10.90 -17.20
N LEU A 334 -21.13 -11.91 -16.74
CA LEU A 334 -20.58 -12.03 -15.40
C LEU A 334 -19.06 -11.81 -15.45
N LEU A 335 -18.61 -10.67 -14.92
CA LEU A 335 -17.21 -10.27 -14.92
C LEU A 335 -16.52 -10.72 -13.63
N ASP A 336 -15.66 -11.72 -13.75
CA ASP A 336 -14.85 -12.25 -12.65
C ASP A 336 -13.62 -11.37 -12.39
N ASP A 337 -13.35 -11.02 -11.14
CA ASP A 337 -12.32 -10.08 -10.69
C ASP A 337 -12.34 -8.77 -11.50
N GLY A 338 -13.51 -8.10 -11.45
CA GLY A 338 -13.88 -6.99 -12.33
C GLY A 338 -13.66 -5.57 -11.77
N LEU A 339 -13.44 -5.40 -10.47
CA LEU A 339 -13.39 -4.07 -9.83
C LEU A 339 -12.36 -3.14 -10.48
N GLN A 340 -11.12 -3.63 -10.68
CA GLN A 340 -10.03 -2.88 -11.32
C GLN A 340 -10.11 -2.84 -12.87
N GLN A 341 -11.21 -3.32 -13.48
CA GLN A 341 -11.42 -3.24 -14.93
C GLN A 341 -12.18 -1.98 -15.32
N TRP A 342 -11.58 -0.81 -15.10
CA TRP A 342 -12.26 0.47 -15.30
C TRP A 342 -12.62 0.75 -16.76
N GLY A 343 -11.90 0.15 -17.70
CA GLY A 343 -12.15 0.29 -19.14
C GLY A 343 -13.40 -0.42 -19.65
N LEU A 344 -14.08 -1.20 -18.80
CA LEU A 344 -15.36 -1.82 -19.09
C LEU A 344 -16.43 -1.20 -18.18
N LYS A 345 -17.55 -0.78 -18.77
CA LYS A 345 -18.75 -0.35 -18.04
C LYS A 345 -19.41 -1.58 -17.43
N LYS A 346 -19.80 -1.44 -16.17
CA LYS A 346 -20.52 -2.44 -15.37
C LYS A 346 -21.84 -1.79 -15.03
N ASP A 347 -22.92 -2.55 -15.13
CA ASP A 347 -24.27 -2.09 -14.81
C ASP A 347 -24.62 -2.41 -13.35
N LEU A 348 -23.97 -3.42 -12.78
CA LEU A 348 -23.98 -3.73 -11.36
C LEU A 348 -22.59 -4.14 -10.86
N GLU A 349 -22.09 -3.51 -9.81
CA GLU A 349 -20.80 -3.84 -9.19
C GLU A 349 -20.99 -4.41 -7.78
N ILE A 350 -20.60 -5.68 -7.61
CA ILE A 350 -20.60 -6.40 -6.34
C ILE A 350 -19.17 -6.50 -5.82
N VAL A 351 -18.89 -5.86 -4.69
CA VAL A 351 -17.56 -5.84 -4.08
C VAL A 351 -17.52 -6.68 -2.82
N MET A 352 -16.62 -7.65 -2.81
CA MET A 352 -16.38 -8.56 -1.69
C MET A 352 -15.36 -7.97 -0.71
N VAL A 353 -15.67 -8.05 0.58
CA VAL A 353 -14.76 -7.77 1.70
C VAL A 353 -14.70 -9.01 2.59
N ASP A 354 -13.52 -9.58 2.78
CA ASP A 354 -13.33 -10.77 3.62
C ASP A 354 -13.21 -10.41 5.09
N CYS A 355 -14.08 -10.96 5.94
CA CYS A 355 -14.11 -10.71 7.37
C CYS A 355 -12.98 -11.39 8.16
N TYR A 356 -12.23 -12.34 7.58
CA TYR A 356 -11.01 -12.86 8.23
C TYR A 356 -9.90 -11.82 8.33
N ASN A 357 -9.82 -10.93 7.33
CA ASN A 357 -8.80 -9.91 7.28
C ASN A 357 -9.31 -8.70 6.49
N PRO A 358 -10.30 -7.96 7.03
CA PRO A 358 -10.91 -6.84 6.33
C PRO A 358 -9.84 -5.78 6.08
N PHE A 359 -9.56 -5.50 4.81
CA PHE A 359 -8.55 -4.54 4.35
C PHE A 359 -7.08 -4.84 4.70
N GLY A 360 -6.76 -6.00 5.27
CA GLY A 360 -5.38 -6.36 5.58
C GLY A 360 -4.79 -5.48 6.69
N ASN A 361 -3.54 -5.06 6.49
CA ASN A 361 -2.86 -4.06 7.31
C ASN A 361 -3.18 -2.61 6.91
N GLY A 362 -4.17 -2.38 6.03
CA GLY A 362 -4.55 -1.03 5.59
C GLY A 362 -3.62 -0.40 4.56
N HIS A 363 -2.56 -1.10 4.12
CA HIS A 363 -1.60 -0.60 3.14
C HIS A 363 -1.81 -1.18 1.74
N LEU A 364 -1.48 -0.38 0.72
CA LEU A 364 -1.42 -0.82 -0.66
C LEU A 364 -0.27 -1.82 -0.89
N ILE A 365 -0.39 -2.63 -1.93
CA ILE A 365 0.71 -3.46 -2.45
C ILE A 365 1.92 -2.57 -2.77
N PRO A 366 3.16 -2.97 -2.45
CA PRO A 366 3.58 -4.26 -1.88
C PRO A 366 3.51 -4.33 -0.34
N SER A 367 3.40 -3.18 0.32
CA SER A 367 3.40 -3.04 1.78
C SER A 367 2.24 -3.73 2.48
N GLY A 368 1.15 -3.97 1.74
CA GLY A 368 -0.04 -4.63 2.23
C GLY A 368 -0.79 -5.35 1.13
N ARG A 369 -2.02 -5.77 1.47
CA ARG A 369 -2.86 -6.55 0.56
C ARG A 369 -3.81 -5.68 -0.26
N LEU A 370 -3.90 -4.37 -0.04
CA LEU A 370 -4.85 -3.55 -0.79
C LEU A 370 -4.38 -3.31 -2.22
N ARG A 371 -5.25 -3.61 -3.19
CA ARG A 371 -5.06 -3.26 -4.60
C ARG A 371 -5.36 -1.78 -4.84
N GLU A 372 -6.36 -1.28 -4.13
CA GLU A 372 -6.81 0.11 -4.07
C GLU A 372 -7.27 0.43 -2.65
N LEU A 373 -7.21 1.70 -2.26
CA LEU A 373 -7.72 2.13 -0.96
C LEU A 373 -9.24 1.98 -0.92
N PRO A 374 -9.84 1.56 0.22
CA PRO A 374 -11.28 1.39 0.34
C PRO A 374 -12.08 2.62 -0.07
N GLN A 375 -11.64 3.81 0.36
CA GLN A 375 -12.26 5.10 0.01
C GLN A 375 -12.18 5.44 -1.49
N VAL A 376 -11.31 4.77 -2.25
CA VAL A 376 -11.15 4.98 -3.70
C VAL A 376 -11.94 3.94 -4.50
N ALA A 377 -12.01 2.70 -4.01
CA ALA A 377 -12.60 1.57 -4.73
C ALA A 377 -14.07 1.30 -4.39
N LEU A 378 -14.44 1.34 -3.11
CA LEU A 378 -15.81 1.04 -2.65
C LEU A 378 -16.88 1.99 -3.21
N PRO A 379 -16.63 3.28 -3.51
CA PRO A 379 -17.63 4.14 -4.15
C PRO A 379 -18.12 3.67 -5.53
N ALA A 380 -17.44 2.70 -6.14
CA ALA A 380 -17.89 2.05 -7.38
C ALA A 380 -18.91 0.93 -7.14
N ALA A 381 -19.03 0.43 -5.90
CA ALA A 381 -19.89 -0.69 -5.55
C ALA A 381 -21.36 -0.25 -5.46
N ASP A 382 -22.25 -1.06 -6.00
CA ASP A 382 -23.69 -1.00 -5.73
C ASP A 382 -24.07 -1.91 -4.56
N ILE A 383 -23.30 -2.99 -4.39
CA ILE A 383 -23.44 -3.98 -3.33
C ILE A 383 -22.05 -4.24 -2.74
N VAL A 384 -21.94 -4.15 -1.41
CA VAL A 384 -20.77 -4.61 -0.65
C VAL A 384 -21.15 -5.86 0.13
N VAL A 385 -20.42 -6.95 -0.08
CA VAL A 385 -20.64 -8.22 0.62
C VAL A 385 -19.54 -8.44 1.64
N LEU A 386 -19.90 -8.41 2.91
CA LEU A 386 -19.08 -8.87 4.02
C LEU A 386 -19.10 -10.39 4.04
N HIS A 387 -18.04 -10.99 3.51
CA HIS A 387 -17.89 -12.43 3.36
C HIS A 387 -17.23 -13.07 4.58
N HIS A 388 -17.62 -14.30 4.90
CA HIS A 388 -17.29 -14.95 6.16
C HIS A 388 -17.75 -14.15 7.40
N ALA A 389 -18.89 -13.46 7.31
CA ALA A 389 -19.40 -12.63 8.39
C ALA A 389 -19.59 -13.40 9.71
N SER A 390 -19.93 -14.70 9.63
CA SER A 390 -20.04 -15.58 10.80
C SER A 390 -18.71 -15.87 11.52
N HIS A 391 -17.57 -15.48 10.96
CA HIS A 391 -16.27 -15.58 11.63
C HIS A 391 -16.09 -14.50 12.70
N LEU A 392 -16.69 -13.32 12.51
CA LEU A 392 -16.62 -12.23 13.47
C LEU A 392 -17.71 -12.37 14.53
N GLU A 393 -17.35 -12.06 15.77
CA GLU A 393 -18.34 -11.90 16.84
C GLU A 393 -19.23 -10.67 16.59
N GLY A 394 -20.43 -10.66 17.17
CA GLY A 394 -21.45 -9.63 16.95
C GLY A 394 -20.92 -8.18 16.99
N PRO A 395 -20.18 -7.76 18.04
CA PRO A 395 -19.65 -6.39 18.11
C PRO A 395 -18.66 -6.05 17.00
N ALA A 396 -17.75 -6.97 16.65
CA ALA A 396 -16.75 -6.74 15.61
C ALA A 396 -17.39 -6.65 14.22
N LEU A 397 -18.39 -7.50 13.94
CA LEU A 397 -19.15 -7.43 12.70
C LEU A 397 -19.94 -6.13 12.60
N MET A 398 -20.60 -5.69 13.68
CA MET A 398 -21.33 -4.41 13.73
C MET A 398 -20.40 -3.21 13.50
N GLN A 399 -19.18 -3.25 14.05
CA GLN A 399 -18.18 -2.21 13.83
C GLN A 399 -17.76 -2.15 12.36
N LEU A 400 -17.46 -3.30 11.74
CA LEU A 400 -17.11 -3.35 10.32
C LEU A 400 -18.26 -2.88 9.42
N ASP A 401 -19.49 -3.34 9.69
CA ASP A 401 -20.70 -2.91 8.98
C ASP A 401 -20.87 -1.37 9.06
N SER A 402 -20.64 -0.79 10.24
CA SER A 402 -20.71 0.66 10.47
C SER A 402 -19.61 1.41 9.73
N ILE A 403 -18.37 0.89 9.72
CA ILE A 403 -17.24 1.50 8.98
C ILE A 403 -17.58 1.56 7.48
N ILE A 404 -18.04 0.45 6.90
CA ILE A 404 -18.43 0.41 5.49
C ILE A 404 -19.59 1.36 5.23
N THR A 405 -20.64 1.32 6.04
CA THR A 405 -21.84 2.15 5.85
C THR A 405 -21.50 3.63 5.93
N ASN A 406 -20.74 4.05 6.95
CA ASN A 406 -20.32 5.44 7.11
C ASN A 406 -19.42 5.90 5.96
N LEU A 407 -18.51 5.03 5.49
CA LEU A 407 -17.70 5.30 4.32
C LEU A 407 -18.59 5.53 3.08
N MET A 408 -19.54 4.63 2.81
CA MET A 408 -20.43 4.78 1.65
C MET A 408 -21.29 6.05 1.74
N VAL A 409 -21.83 6.37 2.92
CA VAL A 409 -22.59 7.62 3.15
C VAL A 409 -21.71 8.86 2.91
N SER A 410 -20.50 8.91 3.49
CA SER A 410 -19.58 10.03 3.28
C SER A 410 -19.15 10.22 1.81
N MET A 411 -19.22 9.15 1.01
CA MET A 411 -18.92 9.16 -0.42
C MET A 411 -20.17 9.38 -1.29
N ALA A 412 -21.28 9.87 -0.70
CA ALA A 412 -22.55 10.13 -1.36
C ALA A 412 -23.16 8.90 -2.06
N ARG A 413 -22.97 7.72 -1.45
CA ARG A 413 -23.51 6.42 -1.90
C ARG A 413 -24.38 5.75 -0.81
N PRO A 414 -25.41 6.41 -0.26
CA PRO A 414 -26.23 5.88 0.83
C PRO A 414 -27.04 4.64 0.44
N ASP A 415 -27.39 4.47 -0.85
CA ASP A 415 -28.22 3.37 -1.36
C ASP A 415 -27.44 2.06 -1.63
N THR A 416 -26.18 2.00 -1.18
CA THR A 416 -25.34 0.81 -1.33
C THR A 416 -25.86 -0.30 -0.42
N ILE A 417 -26.11 -1.47 -0.98
CA ILE A 417 -26.52 -2.63 -0.19
C ILE A 417 -25.30 -3.21 0.53
N VAL A 418 -25.35 -3.27 1.86
CA VAL A 418 -24.35 -4.00 2.66
C VAL A 418 -24.95 -5.35 3.08
N ALA A 419 -24.43 -6.43 2.50
CA ALA A 419 -24.91 -7.79 2.71
C ALA A 419 -23.86 -8.63 3.44
N HIS A 420 -24.33 -9.65 4.16
CA HIS A 420 -23.46 -10.55 4.93
C HIS A 420 -23.60 -11.95 4.38
N SER A 421 -22.47 -12.65 4.23
CA SER A 421 -22.46 -14.03 3.75
C SER A 421 -21.54 -14.93 4.55
N ARG A 422 -21.81 -16.24 4.48
CA ARG A 422 -20.96 -17.30 5.00
C ARG A 422 -20.76 -18.39 3.94
N MET A 423 -19.74 -19.20 4.14
CA MET A 423 -19.55 -20.44 3.39
C MET A 423 -20.25 -21.58 4.13
N ARG A 424 -20.96 -22.44 3.39
CA ARG A 424 -21.62 -23.62 3.92
C ARG A 424 -21.26 -24.84 3.08
N LEU A 425 -20.80 -25.92 3.73
CA LEU A 425 -20.64 -27.20 3.06
C LEU A 425 -22.02 -27.76 2.71
N THR A 426 -22.23 -28.14 1.46
CA THR A 426 -23.53 -28.63 0.98
C THR A 426 -23.51 -30.10 0.62
N SER A 427 -22.41 -30.58 0.06
CA SER A 427 -22.21 -31.99 -0.25
C SER A 427 -20.72 -32.33 -0.30
N LEU A 428 -20.44 -33.63 -0.24
CA LEU A 428 -19.09 -34.17 -0.17
C LEU A 428 -18.95 -35.39 -1.13
N PRO A 429 -19.21 -35.21 -2.44
CA PRO A 429 -19.14 -36.30 -3.41
C PRO A 429 -17.72 -36.85 -3.53
N LEU A 430 -17.62 -38.09 -4.02
CA LEU A 430 -16.36 -38.61 -4.53
C LEU A 430 -15.91 -37.77 -5.72
N ALA A 431 -14.61 -37.51 -5.83
CA ALA A 431 -14.00 -36.73 -6.90
C ALA A 431 -14.47 -37.17 -8.30
N LYS A 432 -14.46 -38.48 -8.56
CA LYS A 432 -14.93 -39.09 -9.82
C LYS A 432 -16.39 -38.80 -10.17
N GLN A 433 -17.21 -38.45 -9.18
CA GLN A 433 -18.64 -38.14 -9.35
C GLN A 433 -18.90 -36.62 -9.37
N LEU A 434 -17.88 -35.78 -9.27
CA LEU A 434 -18.03 -34.34 -9.11
C LEU A 434 -18.90 -33.69 -10.21
N HIS A 435 -18.64 -34.00 -11.48
CA HIS A 435 -19.38 -33.41 -12.60
C HIS A 435 -20.90 -33.67 -12.54
N GLN A 436 -21.31 -34.88 -12.13
CA GLN A 436 -22.73 -35.22 -11.98
C GLN A 436 -23.38 -34.40 -10.86
N HIS A 437 -22.63 -34.11 -9.79
CA HIS A 437 -23.10 -33.34 -8.64
C HIS A 437 -23.10 -31.83 -8.89
N LEU A 438 -22.17 -31.31 -9.69
CA LEU A 438 -22.16 -29.89 -10.08
C LEU A 438 -23.38 -29.54 -10.93
N TYR A 439 -23.78 -30.42 -11.84
CA TYR A 439 -24.94 -30.20 -12.71
C TYR A 439 -26.28 -30.33 -11.96
N SER A 440 -26.43 -31.36 -11.12
CA SER A 440 -27.71 -31.65 -10.44
C SER A 440 -27.87 -30.94 -9.10
N ARG A 441 -26.76 -30.53 -8.46
CA ARG A 441 -26.67 -29.97 -7.09
C ARG A 441 -27.63 -30.62 -6.09
N HIS A 442 -27.79 -31.94 -6.17
CA HIS A 442 -28.54 -32.67 -5.15
C HIS A 442 -27.86 -32.47 -3.78
N HIS A 443 -28.61 -31.96 -2.80
CA HIS A 443 -28.17 -31.89 -1.42
C HIS A 443 -28.04 -33.31 -0.85
N LEU A 444 -26.87 -33.90 -1.05
CA LEU A 444 -26.54 -35.18 -0.43
C LEU A 444 -26.43 -34.99 1.08
N LYS A 445 -26.95 -35.97 1.82
CA LYS A 445 -26.80 -36.00 3.27
C LYS A 445 -25.30 -36.05 3.61
N LEU A 446 -24.84 -35.03 4.34
CA LEU A 446 -23.48 -34.93 4.87
C LEU A 446 -23.30 -35.91 6.04
N THR A 447 -23.34 -37.21 5.75
CA THR A 447 -23.14 -38.26 6.73
C THR A 447 -21.85 -39.01 6.45
N LEU A 448 -20.96 -38.92 7.43
CA LEU A 448 -19.73 -39.71 7.52
C LEU A 448 -19.86 -40.62 8.77
N PRO A 449 -19.30 -41.83 8.82
CA PRO A 449 -19.22 -42.68 10.03
C PRO A 449 -18.46 -42.03 11.20
N SER A 450 -18.93 -42.10 12.44
CA SER A 450 -18.47 -41.25 13.58
C SER A 450 -16.97 -41.27 13.94
N ASN A 451 -16.20 -42.31 13.60
CA ASN A 451 -14.79 -42.45 14.00
C ASN A 451 -13.77 -41.99 12.93
N GLU A 452 -14.23 -41.35 11.85
CA GLU A 452 -13.35 -40.92 10.75
C GLU A 452 -12.54 -39.66 11.08
N LEU A 453 -11.23 -39.71 10.77
CA LEU A 453 -10.36 -38.54 10.66
C LEU A 453 -10.63 -37.83 9.33
N VAL A 454 -10.90 -36.53 9.36
CA VAL A 454 -11.04 -35.71 8.15
C VAL A 454 -9.73 -34.99 7.89
N VAL A 455 -9.13 -35.25 6.72
CA VAL A 455 -7.89 -34.61 6.27
C VAL A 455 -8.23 -33.71 5.07
N GLY A 456 -8.23 -32.40 5.28
CA GLY A 456 -8.38 -31.41 4.24
C GLY A 456 -7.07 -31.10 3.53
N LEU A 457 -7.10 -31.00 2.21
CA LEU A 457 -6.03 -30.56 1.33
C LEU A 457 -6.49 -29.29 0.60
N CYS A 458 -5.77 -28.17 0.74
CA CYS A 458 -6.15 -26.95 0.04
C CYS A 458 -4.98 -26.03 -0.33
N GLY A 459 -5.10 -25.34 -1.46
CA GLY A 459 -4.18 -24.35 -2.02
C GLY A 459 -4.95 -23.09 -2.42
N ILE A 460 -5.77 -22.59 -1.49
CA ILE A 460 -6.66 -21.43 -1.68
C ILE A 460 -6.20 -20.24 -0.83
N GLY A 461 -6.57 -19.02 -1.24
CA GLY A 461 -6.19 -17.78 -0.57
C GLY A 461 -6.71 -17.56 0.86
N CYS A 462 -7.58 -18.42 1.38
CA CYS A 462 -8.01 -18.43 2.79
C CYS A 462 -8.22 -19.86 3.32
N PRO A 463 -7.13 -20.59 3.68
CA PRO A 463 -7.22 -21.96 4.19
C PRO A 463 -8.02 -22.09 5.50
N GLN A 464 -8.04 -21.02 6.30
CA GLN A 464 -8.78 -20.99 7.56
C GLN A 464 -10.29 -21.09 7.34
N SER A 465 -10.84 -20.44 6.31
CA SER A 465 -12.25 -20.57 5.93
C SER A 465 -12.62 -22.03 5.61
N PHE A 466 -11.75 -22.74 4.89
CA PHE A 466 -11.97 -24.16 4.57
C PHE A 466 -11.94 -25.04 5.83
N ARG A 467 -10.99 -24.79 6.74
CA ARG A 467 -10.93 -25.44 8.06
C ARG A 467 -12.23 -25.26 8.83
N ASP A 468 -12.69 -24.02 8.94
CA ASP A 468 -13.86 -23.67 9.74
C ASP A 468 -15.14 -24.25 9.13
N THR A 469 -15.25 -24.24 7.80
CA THR A 469 -16.35 -24.87 7.06
C THR A 469 -16.43 -26.37 7.34
N LEU A 470 -15.29 -27.10 7.32
CA LEU A 470 -15.27 -28.52 7.62
C LEU A 470 -15.58 -28.83 9.09
N ARG A 471 -15.06 -28.01 10.03
CA ARG A 471 -15.36 -28.17 11.47
C ARG A 471 -16.82 -27.90 11.79
N GLN A 472 -17.43 -26.91 11.16
CA GLN A 472 -18.86 -26.64 11.32
C GLN A 472 -19.73 -27.77 10.77
N ALA A 473 -19.35 -28.35 9.63
CA ALA A 473 -20.06 -29.51 9.08
C ALA A 473 -19.85 -30.78 9.93
N PHE A 474 -18.72 -30.90 10.61
CA PHE A 474 -18.31 -32.10 11.36
C PHE A 474 -17.79 -31.78 12.78
N PRO A 475 -18.64 -31.26 13.69
CA PRO A 475 -18.20 -30.71 14.98
C PRO A 475 -17.59 -31.73 15.95
N HIS A 476 -17.91 -33.02 15.79
CA HIS A 476 -17.42 -34.09 16.66
C HIS A 476 -16.26 -34.90 16.05
N ARG A 477 -15.61 -34.38 15.00
CA ARG A 477 -14.52 -35.08 14.30
C ARG A 477 -13.19 -34.38 14.48
N ASP A 478 -12.14 -35.17 14.38
CA ASP A 478 -10.79 -34.65 14.19
C ASP A 478 -10.63 -34.15 12.75
N VAL A 479 -10.37 -32.86 12.59
CA VAL A 479 -10.19 -32.20 11.28
C VAL A 479 -8.77 -31.63 11.21
N LYS A 480 -7.96 -32.20 10.31
CA LYS A 480 -6.60 -31.73 9.99
C LYS A 480 -6.59 -31.09 8.61
N ILE A 481 -5.84 -30.00 8.45
CA ILE A 481 -5.72 -29.28 7.17
C ILE A 481 -4.25 -29.21 6.76
N HIS A 482 -3.97 -29.71 5.57
CA HIS A 482 -2.73 -29.50 4.83
C HIS A 482 -2.96 -28.30 3.88
N ALA A 483 -2.48 -27.14 4.32
CA ALA A 483 -2.61 -25.89 3.58
C ALA A 483 -1.34 -25.61 2.77
N PHE A 484 -1.53 -25.23 1.52
CA PHE A 484 -0.49 -24.84 0.57
C PHE A 484 -0.71 -23.37 0.16
N PRO A 485 0.30 -22.71 -0.44
CA PRO A 485 0.12 -21.38 -1.01
C PRO A 485 -1.07 -21.30 -1.97
N ASP A 486 -1.65 -20.11 -2.12
CA ASP A 486 -2.73 -19.88 -3.09
C ASP A 486 -2.23 -20.21 -4.50
N HIS A 487 -3.06 -20.89 -5.29
CA HIS A 487 -2.68 -21.39 -6.61
C HIS A 487 -1.53 -22.43 -6.64
N HIS A 488 -1.28 -23.13 -5.52
CA HIS A 488 -0.25 -24.18 -5.49
C HIS A 488 -0.48 -25.24 -6.57
N ALA A 489 0.58 -25.57 -7.29
CA ALA A 489 0.62 -26.66 -8.25
C ALA A 489 1.11 -27.92 -7.50
N TYR A 490 0.18 -28.81 -7.15
CA TYR A 490 0.51 -30.01 -6.41
C TYR A 490 1.52 -30.89 -7.16
N THR A 491 2.40 -31.50 -6.38
CA THR A 491 3.32 -32.55 -6.83
C THR A 491 2.99 -33.87 -6.13
N ALA A 492 3.46 -34.99 -6.67
CA ALA A 492 3.29 -36.29 -6.01
C ALA A 492 3.90 -36.30 -4.59
N ALA A 493 5.02 -35.60 -4.40
CA ALA A 493 5.68 -35.46 -3.09
C ALA A 493 4.82 -34.72 -2.06
N ASP A 494 4.00 -33.75 -2.49
CA ASP A 494 3.07 -33.04 -1.60
C ASP A 494 1.97 -33.98 -1.05
N LEU A 495 1.61 -35.00 -1.83
CA LEU A 495 0.53 -35.94 -1.50
C LEU A 495 1.03 -37.12 -0.65
N THR A 496 2.33 -37.44 -0.68
CA THR A 496 2.92 -38.56 0.07
C THR A 496 2.54 -38.53 1.57
N PRO A 497 2.68 -37.41 2.31
CA PRO A 497 2.30 -37.37 3.72
C PRO A 497 0.81 -37.67 3.97
N ILE A 498 -0.07 -37.32 3.02
CA ILE A 498 -1.50 -37.56 3.11
C ILE A 498 -1.80 -39.03 2.83
N VAL A 499 -1.18 -39.60 1.81
CA VAL A 499 -1.29 -41.04 1.48
C VAL A 499 -0.78 -41.89 2.65
N ASP A 500 0.35 -41.52 3.25
CA ASP A 500 0.91 -42.20 4.40
C ASP A 500 0.00 -42.07 5.63
N ALA A 501 -0.60 -40.89 5.85
CA ALA A 501 -1.58 -40.71 6.92
C ALA A 501 -2.82 -41.59 6.71
N VAL A 502 -3.31 -41.74 5.48
CA VAL A 502 -4.43 -42.63 5.15
C VAL A 502 -4.06 -44.10 5.44
N ARG A 503 -2.84 -44.53 5.06
CA ARG A 503 -2.37 -45.90 5.27
C ARG A 503 -2.10 -46.24 6.74
N ASN A 504 -1.54 -45.30 7.51
CA ASN A 504 -0.96 -45.59 8.82
C ASN A 504 -1.79 -45.13 10.03
N SER A 505 -2.92 -44.44 9.83
CA SER A 505 -3.66 -43.81 10.95
C SER A 505 -4.36 -44.77 11.92
N GLY A 506 -4.49 -46.06 11.58
CA GLY A 506 -5.20 -47.05 12.41
C GLY A 506 -6.71 -46.83 12.56
N ARG A 507 -7.28 -45.81 11.89
CA ARG A 507 -8.72 -45.52 11.84
C ARG A 507 -9.12 -45.06 10.42
N PRO A 508 -10.41 -45.10 10.04
CA PRO A 508 -10.84 -44.60 8.74
C PRO A 508 -10.47 -43.12 8.52
N VAL A 509 -9.93 -42.78 7.33
CA VAL A 509 -9.54 -41.41 6.95
C VAL A 509 -10.34 -40.98 5.73
N VAL A 510 -10.93 -39.80 5.81
CA VAL A 510 -11.59 -39.13 4.69
C VAL A 510 -10.73 -37.97 4.25
N VAL A 511 -10.19 -38.06 3.04
CA VAL A 511 -9.44 -36.97 2.42
C VAL A 511 -10.42 -36.08 1.66
N VAL A 512 -10.36 -34.78 1.93
CA VAL A 512 -11.24 -33.77 1.34
C VAL A 512 -10.38 -32.69 0.69
N THR A 513 -10.71 -32.27 -0.53
CA THR A 513 -10.11 -31.09 -1.16
C THR A 513 -11.15 -30.06 -1.58
N THR A 514 -10.71 -28.87 -1.99
CA THR A 514 -11.60 -27.83 -2.50
C THR A 514 -11.92 -28.07 -3.98
N GLU A 515 -13.02 -27.50 -4.48
CA GLU A 515 -13.33 -27.55 -5.91
C GLU A 515 -12.20 -26.97 -6.76
N LYS A 516 -11.65 -25.81 -6.36
CA LYS A 516 -10.56 -25.13 -7.10
C LYS A 516 -9.33 -26.03 -7.24
N ASP A 517 -8.92 -26.65 -6.13
CA ASP A 517 -7.76 -27.52 -6.09
C ASP A 517 -7.97 -28.79 -6.93
N TYR A 518 -9.18 -29.37 -6.90
CA TYR A 518 -9.52 -30.50 -7.75
C TYR A 518 -9.47 -30.17 -9.25
N PHE A 519 -10.07 -29.05 -9.68
CA PHE A 519 -10.03 -28.66 -11.10
C PHE A 519 -8.62 -28.29 -11.58
N ARG A 520 -7.74 -27.84 -10.68
CA ARG A 520 -6.35 -27.51 -11.00
C ARG A 520 -5.46 -28.75 -11.17
N ALA A 521 -5.67 -29.77 -10.35
CA ALA A 521 -4.77 -30.93 -10.25
C ALA A 521 -5.51 -32.28 -10.35
N LYS A 522 -6.58 -32.32 -11.16
CA LYS A 522 -7.49 -33.47 -11.28
C LYS A 522 -6.76 -34.80 -11.44
N ASP A 523 -5.94 -34.93 -12.48
CA ASP A 523 -5.28 -36.19 -12.84
C ASP A 523 -4.40 -36.69 -11.69
N LEU A 524 -3.55 -35.80 -11.15
CA LEU A 524 -2.65 -36.14 -10.04
C LEU A 524 -3.42 -36.59 -8.79
N LEU A 525 -4.50 -35.87 -8.45
CA LEU A 525 -5.33 -36.17 -7.28
C LEU A 525 -6.11 -37.47 -7.45
N ASP A 526 -6.67 -37.74 -8.64
CA ASP A 526 -7.38 -38.98 -8.93
C ASP A 526 -6.43 -40.20 -8.90
N ASP A 527 -5.18 -40.04 -9.35
CA ASP A 527 -4.16 -41.10 -9.36
C ASP A 527 -3.67 -41.47 -7.95
N HIS A 528 -3.44 -40.48 -7.09
CA HIS A 528 -2.83 -40.70 -5.76
C HIS A 528 -3.86 -40.85 -4.64
N LEU A 529 -5.07 -40.33 -4.80
CA LEU A 529 -6.12 -40.31 -3.79
C LEU A 529 -7.45 -40.83 -4.38
N PRO A 530 -7.58 -42.15 -4.62
CA PRO A 530 -8.75 -42.72 -5.32
C PRO A 530 -10.08 -42.56 -4.57
N SER A 531 -10.03 -42.36 -3.25
CA SER A 531 -11.19 -42.09 -2.38
C SER A 531 -11.35 -40.62 -2.03
N LEU A 532 -10.67 -39.72 -2.76
CA LEU A 532 -10.75 -38.28 -2.54
C LEU A 532 -12.20 -37.81 -2.65
N ARG A 533 -12.59 -36.95 -1.71
CA ARG A 533 -13.85 -36.22 -1.77
C ARG A 533 -13.60 -34.75 -2.06
N VAL A 534 -14.54 -34.12 -2.74
CA VAL A 534 -14.50 -32.70 -3.04
C VAL A 534 -15.55 -32.01 -2.17
N ALA A 535 -15.13 -30.98 -1.42
CA ALA A 535 -16.03 -30.16 -0.65
C ALA A 535 -16.78 -29.20 -1.57
N LEU A 536 -18.06 -29.51 -1.83
CA LEU A 536 -18.95 -28.60 -2.54
C LEU A 536 -19.49 -27.58 -1.54
N CYS A 537 -18.94 -26.38 -1.58
CA CYS A 537 -19.32 -25.30 -0.69
C CYS A 537 -20.17 -24.26 -1.44
N GLU A 538 -21.15 -23.71 -0.74
CA GLU A 538 -21.99 -22.65 -1.27
C GLU A 538 -21.87 -21.39 -0.42
N LEU A 539 -21.94 -20.25 -1.09
CA LEU A 539 -22.15 -18.98 -0.43
C LEU A 539 -23.63 -18.88 -0.04
N GLU A 540 -23.86 -18.60 1.23
CA GLU A 540 -25.19 -18.34 1.79
C GLU A 540 -25.23 -16.92 2.34
N PHE A 541 -26.22 -16.14 1.91
CA PHE A 541 -26.46 -14.82 2.48
C PHE A 541 -27.23 -14.94 3.79
N ILE A 542 -26.62 -14.48 4.88
CA ILE A 542 -27.25 -14.42 6.20
C ILE A 542 -27.99 -13.09 6.42
N ARG A 543 -27.63 -12.04 5.65
CA ARG A 543 -28.30 -10.73 5.63
C ARG A 543 -28.20 -10.12 4.24
N GLY A 544 -29.26 -9.47 3.76
CA GLY A 544 -29.25 -8.69 2.52
C GLY A 544 -29.37 -9.50 1.22
N GLY A 545 -29.49 -10.83 1.28
CA GLY A 545 -29.63 -11.67 0.08
C GLY A 545 -30.85 -11.32 -0.78
N GLU A 546 -32.00 -11.04 -0.15
CA GLU A 546 -33.21 -10.63 -0.87
C GLU A 546 -33.06 -9.28 -1.57
N LEU A 547 -32.33 -8.33 -0.97
CA LEU A 547 -32.05 -7.03 -1.60
C LEU A 547 -31.13 -7.18 -2.82
N ILE A 548 -30.15 -8.09 -2.74
CA ILE A 548 -29.29 -8.43 -3.88
C ILE A 548 -30.12 -9.03 -5.01
N LYS A 549 -30.98 -10.01 -4.69
CA LYS A 549 -31.89 -10.61 -5.66
C LYS A 549 -32.75 -9.56 -6.34
N GLN A 550 -33.41 -8.69 -5.58
CA GLN A 550 -34.23 -7.61 -6.14
C GLN A 550 -33.43 -6.64 -7.03
N ARG A 551 -32.18 -6.35 -6.68
CA ARG A 551 -31.31 -5.50 -7.48
C ARG A 551 -30.93 -6.16 -8.80
N VAL A 552 -30.60 -7.45 -8.78
CA VAL A 552 -30.31 -8.22 -10.00
C VAL A 552 -31.57 -8.36 -10.85
N ASP A 553 -32.70 -8.73 -10.28
CA ASP A 553 -33.98 -8.86 -11.00
C ASP A 553 -34.41 -7.54 -11.65
N ARG A 554 -34.14 -6.40 -11.01
CA ARG A 554 -34.38 -5.07 -11.61
C ARG A 554 -33.49 -4.82 -12.83
N LEU A 555 -32.19 -5.08 -12.70
CA LEU A 555 -31.24 -4.95 -13.81
C LEU A 555 -31.68 -5.77 -15.04
N LEU A 556 -32.22 -6.97 -14.82
CA LEU A 556 -32.64 -7.87 -15.89
C LEU A 556 -34.03 -7.56 -16.48
N LYS A 557 -34.81 -6.68 -15.85
CA LYS A 557 -36.12 -6.23 -16.36
C LYS A 557 -36.04 -4.93 -17.16
N ASP A 558 -34.99 -4.14 -16.96
CA ASP A 558 -34.78 -2.84 -17.61
C ASP A 558 -34.18 -2.99 -19.03
N ASP A 559 -34.23 -4.19 -19.62
CA ASP A 559 -33.49 -4.63 -20.82
C ASP A 559 -34.40 -4.91 -22.04
#